data_AF-A0A1B6ZE19-F1
#
_entry.id   AF-A0A1B6ZE19-F1
#
_cell.length_a   1.000
_cell.length_b   1.000
_cell.length_c   1.000
_cell.angle_alpha   90.00
_cell.angle_beta   90.00
_cell.angle_gamma   90.00
#
_symmetry.space_group_name_H-M   'P 1'
#
loop_
_entity.id
_entity.type
_entity.pdbx_description
1 polymer ?
#
loop_
_entity_poly.entity_id
_entity_poly.type
_entity_poly.pdbx_seq_one_letter_code
_entity_poly.pdbx_strand_id
1 'polypeptide(L)'
;MQSSDYIRRHLVLEDRIVPEAEILATDRHIILLAEPGAGKTELLDSFSRDLGIKRQRASVLRSRDIPTNVATLIVDSFDEVAKLDLSAFDDLIGRIASAKPKRVIIASRSSEWDSARYDRMLAELLGSEPITVRLRAFEDDEQQQLFENLYPVEDFETFKRAATEFGVHVLFGNPQMLQIVGLAYIANDRVFRSRAQIFSDAVEQMCREHNLDIPAKERLSSKRIAAIGGEIFAKLLLSGATGIAASEHAADRDFPFQGGLTDHASATLRQVVDTKLFKPSDETGTHEPVHRIIAEFGAA
;
A
#
# COMPACT_ATOMS: atom_id res chain seq x y z
N MET A 1 5.59 -21.97 6.48
CA MET A 1 5.02 -21.54 7.76
C MET A 1 3.74 -20.79 7.46
N GLN A 2 2.62 -21.18 8.07
CA GLN A 2 1.38 -20.41 7.97
C GLN A 2 1.70 -18.98 8.43
N SER A 3 1.41 -17.96 7.62
CA SER A 3 1.33 -16.60 8.14
C SER A 3 0.09 -16.57 9.03
N SER A 4 0.30 -16.55 10.35
CA SER A 4 -0.75 -16.57 11.37
C SER A 4 -1.56 -15.27 11.42
N ASP A 5 -1.23 -14.27 10.61
CA ASP A 5 -1.62 -12.88 10.86
C ASP A 5 -2.57 -12.31 9.80
N TYR A 6 -2.91 -13.08 8.76
CA TYR A 6 -3.83 -12.63 7.72
C TYR A 6 -5.30 -12.84 8.13
N ILE A 7 -6.05 -11.75 8.20
CA ILE A 7 -7.50 -11.75 8.46
C ILE A 7 -8.22 -11.87 7.11
N ARG A 8 -9.04 -12.92 6.95
CA ARG A 8 -9.87 -13.12 5.75
C ARG A 8 -10.82 -11.94 5.58
N ARG A 9 -10.84 -11.38 4.37
CA ARG A 9 -11.53 -10.14 4.04
C ARG A 9 -12.92 -10.43 3.47
N HIS A 10 -13.79 -9.46 3.63
CA HIS A 10 -15.05 -9.39 2.90
C HIS A 10 -14.91 -8.40 1.74
N LEU A 11 -15.53 -8.76 0.62
CA LEU A 11 -15.52 -7.99 -0.62
C LEU A 11 -16.95 -7.53 -0.92
N VAL A 12 -17.08 -6.33 -1.45
CA VAL A 12 -18.35 -5.79 -1.95
C VAL A 12 -18.38 -6.04 -3.45
N LEU A 13 -19.28 -6.91 -3.88
CA LEU A 13 -19.59 -7.19 -5.28
C LEU A 13 -20.98 -6.62 -5.55
N GLU A 14 -21.05 -5.56 -6.36
CA GLU A 14 -22.29 -4.78 -6.54
C GLU A 14 -22.83 -4.32 -5.18
N ASP A 15 -24.02 -4.78 -4.76
CA ASP A 15 -24.63 -4.46 -3.47
C ASP A 15 -24.50 -5.60 -2.44
N ARG A 16 -23.70 -6.63 -2.73
CA ARG A 16 -23.55 -7.82 -1.88
C ARG A 16 -22.18 -7.87 -1.22
N ILE A 17 -22.18 -8.27 0.04
CA ILE A 17 -20.95 -8.63 0.78
C ILE A 17 -20.69 -10.12 0.56
N VAL A 18 -19.52 -10.45 0.02
CA VAL A 18 -19.13 -11.81 -0.34
C VAL A 18 -17.76 -12.16 0.24
N PRO A 19 -17.52 -13.44 0.60
CA PRO A 19 -16.22 -13.88 1.10
C PRO A 19 -15.20 -14.05 -0.04
N GLU A 20 -13.92 -14.04 0.30
CA GLU A 20 -12.81 -14.32 -0.65
C GLU A 20 -13.02 -15.58 -1.50
N ALA A 21 -13.54 -16.65 -0.90
CA ALA A 21 -13.76 -17.92 -1.57
C ALA A 21 -14.76 -17.84 -2.73
N GLU A 22 -15.79 -16.99 -2.61
CA GLU A 22 -16.77 -16.77 -3.69
C GLU A 22 -16.10 -16.08 -4.88
N ILE A 23 -15.21 -15.12 -4.59
CA ILE A 23 -14.43 -14.43 -5.63
C ILE A 23 -13.42 -15.38 -6.27
N LEU A 24 -12.75 -16.24 -5.51
CA LEU A 24 -11.80 -17.21 -6.07
C LEU A 24 -12.48 -18.28 -6.93
N ALA A 25 -13.72 -18.65 -6.61
CA ALA A 25 -14.48 -19.68 -7.32
C ALA A 25 -15.02 -19.24 -8.70
N THR A 26 -15.06 -17.94 -9.00
CA THR A 26 -15.50 -17.47 -10.33
C THR A 26 -14.41 -17.64 -11.38
N ASP A 27 -14.78 -17.93 -12.64
CA ASP A 27 -13.86 -17.92 -13.78
C ASP A 27 -13.73 -16.53 -14.44
N ARG A 28 -14.48 -15.53 -13.97
CA ARG A 28 -14.47 -14.18 -14.54
C ARG A 28 -13.17 -13.44 -14.22
N HIS A 29 -12.81 -12.50 -15.11
CA HIS A 29 -11.81 -11.48 -14.79
C HIS A 29 -12.29 -10.63 -13.62
N ILE A 30 -11.37 -10.24 -12.75
CA ILE A 30 -11.67 -9.47 -11.54
C ILE A 30 -10.89 -8.17 -11.56
N ILE A 31 -11.59 -7.09 -11.22
CA ILE A 31 -11.02 -5.80 -10.88
C ILE A 31 -11.26 -5.60 -9.38
N LEU A 32 -10.19 -5.60 -8.59
CA LEU A 32 -10.19 -5.33 -7.15
C LEU A 32 -9.86 -3.86 -6.91
N LEU A 33 -10.82 -3.10 -6.40
CA LEU A 33 -10.65 -1.70 -6.06
C LEU A 33 -10.64 -1.49 -4.55
N ALA A 34 -9.69 -0.71 -4.07
CA ALA A 34 -9.71 -0.26 -2.68
C ALA A 34 -8.86 1.00 -2.50
N GLU A 35 -9.12 1.69 -1.40
CA GLU A 35 -8.30 2.81 -0.96
C GLU A 35 -6.85 2.39 -0.64
N PRO A 36 -5.88 3.32 -0.69
CA PRO A 36 -4.53 3.07 -0.21
C PRO A 36 -4.53 2.51 1.22
N GLY A 37 -3.67 1.53 1.51
CA GLY A 37 -3.55 0.94 2.84
C GLY A 37 -4.68 -0.02 3.25
N ALA A 38 -5.71 -0.19 2.41
CA ALA A 38 -6.86 -1.05 2.75
C ALA A 38 -6.52 -2.55 2.86
N GLY A 39 -5.35 -2.97 2.36
CA GLY A 39 -4.89 -4.37 2.40
C GLY A 39 -4.98 -5.12 1.06
N LYS A 40 -4.91 -4.41 -0.08
CA LYS A 40 -5.00 -5.03 -1.42
C LYS A 40 -3.87 -6.04 -1.66
N THR A 41 -2.63 -5.65 -1.37
CA THR A 41 -1.46 -6.50 -1.58
C THR A 41 -1.55 -7.76 -0.72
N GLU A 42 -1.93 -7.63 0.55
CA GLU A 42 -2.14 -8.74 1.46
C GLU A 42 -3.26 -9.69 0.98
N LEU A 43 -4.35 -9.14 0.45
CA LEU A 43 -5.42 -9.93 -0.17
C LEU A 43 -4.93 -10.67 -1.42
N LEU A 44 -4.18 -10.01 -2.30
CA LEU A 44 -3.63 -10.67 -3.49
C LEU A 44 -2.57 -11.71 -3.15
N ASP A 45 -1.81 -11.52 -2.06
CA ASP A 45 -0.87 -12.51 -1.54
C ASP A 45 -1.63 -13.70 -0.90
N SER A 46 -2.81 -13.48 -0.32
CA SER A 46 -3.76 -14.55 0.05
C SER A 46 -4.22 -15.33 -1.18
N PHE A 47 -4.69 -14.64 -2.23
CA PHE A 47 -5.09 -15.28 -3.49
C PHE A 47 -3.93 -16.02 -4.16
N SER A 48 -2.72 -15.47 -4.09
CA SER A 48 -1.51 -16.10 -4.62
C SER A 48 -1.22 -17.44 -3.94
N ARG A 49 -1.39 -17.50 -2.61
CA ARG A 49 -1.23 -18.74 -1.84
C ARG A 49 -2.33 -19.76 -2.16
N ASP A 50 -3.59 -19.32 -2.21
CA ASP A 50 -4.72 -20.20 -2.46
C ASP A 50 -4.72 -20.77 -3.88
N LEU A 51 -4.28 -19.98 -4.88
CA LEU A 51 -4.20 -20.41 -6.29
C LEU A 51 -2.85 -21.04 -6.67
N GLY A 52 -1.83 -20.92 -5.83
CA GLY A 52 -0.46 -21.32 -6.16
C GLY A 52 0.18 -20.50 -7.28
N ILE A 53 -0.23 -19.24 -7.44
CA ILE A 53 0.18 -18.33 -8.52
C ILE A 53 0.88 -17.12 -7.91
N LYS A 54 1.95 -16.64 -8.54
CA LYS A 54 2.66 -15.45 -8.05
C LYS A 54 1.97 -14.16 -8.51
N ARG A 55 1.65 -13.27 -7.57
CA ARG A 55 1.30 -11.85 -7.82
C ARG A 55 2.46 -11.11 -8.51
N GLN A 56 2.13 -10.23 -9.45
CA GLN A 56 3.09 -9.36 -10.15
C GLN A 56 2.58 -7.91 -10.13
N ARG A 57 3.42 -6.92 -9.84
CA ARG A 57 3.01 -5.51 -10.00
C ARG A 57 2.90 -5.12 -11.48
N ALA A 58 1.99 -4.20 -11.76
CA ALA A 58 1.77 -3.62 -13.09
C ALA A 58 3.04 -2.97 -13.67
N SER A 59 3.82 -2.26 -12.84
CA SER A 59 5.11 -1.65 -13.22
C SER A 59 6.12 -2.67 -13.76
N VAL A 60 6.22 -3.84 -13.12
CA VAL A 60 7.10 -4.93 -13.56
C VAL A 60 6.63 -5.53 -14.90
N LEU A 61 5.32 -5.72 -15.06
CA LEU A 61 4.76 -6.25 -16.31
C LEU A 61 4.92 -5.27 -17.48
N ARG A 62 5.06 -3.98 -17.21
CA ARG A 62 5.36 -2.96 -18.23
C ARG A 62 6.77 -3.08 -18.78
N SER A 63 7.74 -3.60 -18.03
CA SER A 63 9.14 -3.73 -18.50
C SER A 63 9.55 -5.17 -18.85
N ARG A 64 8.76 -6.18 -18.49
CA ARG A 64 9.08 -7.60 -18.67
C ARG A 64 8.03 -8.37 -19.45
N ASP A 65 8.42 -9.50 -20.02
CA ASP A 65 7.49 -10.39 -20.71
C ASP A 65 6.43 -10.95 -19.78
N ILE A 66 5.18 -10.93 -20.25
CA ILE A 66 4.04 -11.52 -19.57
C ILE A 66 3.95 -12.99 -19.99
N PRO A 67 3.91 -13.95 -19.04
CA PRO A 67 3.75 -15.37 -19.36
C PRO A 67 2.50 -15.62 -20.22
N THR A 68 2.66 -16.35 -21.32
CA THR A 68 1.57 -16.60 -22.27
C THR A 68 0.72 -17.80 -21.88
N ASN A 69 -0.59 -17.76 -22.20
CA ASN A 69 -1.56 -18.82 -21.99
C ASN A 69 -1.66 -19.33 -20.53
N VAL A 70 -1.41 -18.46 -19.56
CA VAL A 70 -1.54 -18.80 -18.13
C VAL A 70 -3.00 -18.96 -17.71
N ALA A 71 -3.25 -19.83 -16.72
CA ALA A 71 -4.58 -20.05 -16.19
C ALA A 71 -5.13 -18.81 -15.47
N THR A 72 -4.32 -18.14 -14.64
CA THR A 72 -4.69 -16.88 -14.02
C THR A 72 -3.46 -15.98 -13.90
N LEU A 73 -3.65 -14.70 -14.20
CA LEU A 73 -2.65 -13.66 -14.00
C LEU A 73 -3.13 -12.72 -12.89
N ILE A 74 -2.32 -12.57 -11.83
CA ILE A 74 -2.62 -11.66 -10.71
C ILE A 74 -1.72 -10.42 -10.84
N VAL A 75 -2.33 -9.26 -11.04
CA VAL A 75 -1.68 -7.97 -11.27
C VAL A 75 -2.02 -7.00 -10.14
N ASP A 76 -1.00 -6.50 -9.44
CA ASP A 76 -1.15 -5.53 -8.35
C ASP A 76 -0.73 -4.11 -8.79
N SER A 77 -1.12 -3.11 -8.00
CA SER A 77 -0.72 -1.71 -8.17
C SER A 77 -0.95 -1.15 -9.58
N PHE A 78 -2.08 -1.47 -10.20
CA PHE A 78 -2.38 -0.97 -11.55
C PHE A 78 -2.49 0.56 -11.59
N ASP A 79 -2.86 1.18 -10.47
CA ASP A 79 -2.89 2.64 -10.28
C ASP A 79 -1.52 3.32 -10.42
N GLU A 80 -0.41 2.61 -10.21
CA GLU A 80 0.93 3.18 -10.42
C GLU A 80 1.17 3.49 -11.90
N VAL A 81 0.63 2.67 -12.80
CA VAL A 81 0.78 2.86 -14.25
C VAL A 81 -0.16 3.97 -14.76
N ALA A 82 -1.35 4.10 -14.18
CA ALA A 82 -2.33 5.11 -14.55
C ALA A 82 -1.82 6.56 -14.36
N LYS A 83 -0.91 6.78 -13.41
CA LYS A 83 -0.35 8.11 -13.10
C LYS A 83 0.63 8.64 -14.14
N LEU A 84 1.29 7.76 -14.89
CA LEU A 84 2.32 8.14 -15.86
C LEU A 84 1.69 8.88 -17.05
N ASP A 85 0.74 8.22 -17.69
CA ASP A 85 -0.19 8.74 -18.70
C ASP A 85 -1.23 7.67 -19.09
N LEU A 86 -2.24 8.07 -19.86
CA LEU A 86 -3.31 7.18 -20.33
C LEU A 86 -2.82 6.11 -21.33
N SER A 87 -1.74 6.37 -22.08
CA SER A 87 -1.19 5.42 -23.06
C SER A 87 -0.52 4.23 -22.38
N ALA A 88 0.21 4.45 -21.28
CA ALA A 88 0.87 3.40 -20.53
C ALA A 88 -0.14 2.36 -19.97
N PHE A 89 -1.34 2.82 -19.63
CA PHE A 89 -2.44 1.97 -19.18
C PHE A 89 -2.96 1.09 -20.31
N ASP A 90 -3.27 1.69 -21.47
CA ASP A 90 -3.77 0.99 -22.65
C ASP A 90 -2.75 -0.05 -23.15
N ASP A 91 -1.47 0.32 -23.19
CA ASP A 91 -0.37 -0.55 -23.58
C ASP A 91 -0.26 -1.78 -22.68
N LEU A 92 -0.37 -1.60 -21.35
CA LEU A 92 -0.29 -2.71 -20.42
C LEU A 92 -1.48 -3.68 -20.59
N ILE A 93 -2.71 -3.16 -20.77
CA ILE A 93 -3.87 -4.01 -21.02
C ILE A 93 -3.73 -4.75 -22.36
N GLY A 94 -3.27 -4.08 -23.42
CA GLY A 94 -3.01 -4.71 -24.72
C GLY A 94 -2.00 -5.85 -24.62
N ARG A 95 -0.96 -5.68 -23.80
CA ARG A 95 0.04 -6.73 -23.54
C ARG A 95 -0.52 -7.88 -22.72
N ILE A 96 -1.32 -7.60 -21.69
CA ILE A 96 -2.03 -8.63 -20.92
C ILE A 96 -2.93 -9.46 -21.85
N ALA A 97 -3.70 -8.80 -22.71
CA ALA A 97 -4.57 -9.47 -23.68
C ALA A 97 -3.79 -10.31 -24.70
N SER A 98 -2.66 -9.79 -25.19
CA SER A 98 -1.76 -10.51 -26.10
C SER A 98 -1.18 -11.78 -25.47
N ALA A 99 -0.99 -11.79 -24.16
CA ALA A 99 -0.56 -12.97 -23.41
C ALA A 99 -1.66 -14.04 -23.24
N LYS A 100 -2.91 -13.72 -23.57
CA LYS A 100 -4.08 -14.65 -23.55
C LYS A 100 -4.25 -15.42 -22.22
N PRO A 101 -4.24 -14.75 -21.06
CA PRO A 101 -4.58 -15.42 -19.80
C PRO A 101 -6.05 -15.86 -19.81
N LYS A 102 -6.36 -17.03 -19.24
CA LYS A 102 -7.78 -17.47 -19.11
C LYS A 102 -8.56 -16.58 -18.14
N ARG A 103 -7.89 -16.07 -17.11
CA ARG A 103 -8.44 -15.20 -16.08
C ARG A 103 -7.41 -14.17 -15.66
N VAL A 104 -7.87 -12.98 -15.30
CA VAL A 104 -7.00 -11.89 -14.82
C VAL A 104 -7.62 -11.33 -13.55
N ILE A 105 -6.80 -11.08 -12.53
CA ILE A 105 -7.17 -10.38 -11.30
C ILE A 105 -6.31 -9.13 -11.23
N ILE A 106 -6.89 -7.95 -11.44
CA ILE A 106 -6.19 -6.66 -11.39
C ILE A 106 -6.59 -5.95 -10.10
N ALA A 107 -5.63 -5.42 -9.35
CA ALA A 107 -5.91 -4.50 -8.25
C ALA A 107 -5.46 -3.08 -8.56
N SER A 108 -6.31 -2.11 -8.20
CA SER A 108 -6.05 -0.68 -8.39
C SER A 108 -6.66 0.16 -7.28
N ARG A 109 -6.36 1.46 -7.24
CA ARG A 109 -7.07 2.43 -6.40
C ARG A 109 -8.43 2.76 -7.00
N SER A 110 -9.43 2.92 -6.15
CA SER A 110 -10.78 3.31 -6.57
C SER A 110 -10.77 4.64 -7.36
N SER A 111 -9.96 5.61 -6.92
CA SER A 111 -9.85 6.95 -7.52
C SER A 111 -9.19 6.97 -8.88
N GLU A 112 -8.31 6.01 -9.17
CA GLU A 112 -7.52 5.95 -10.42
C GLU A 112 -8.16 5.03 -11.47
N TRP A 113 -9.28 4.38 -11.14
CA TRP A 113 -9.95 3.44 -12.04
C TRP A 113 -11.15 4.07 -12.75
N ASP A 114 -10.98 4.43 -14.01
CA ASP A 114 -12.10 4.82 -14.89
C ASP A 114 -12.88 3.56 -15.33
N SER A 115 -13.84 3.15 -14.50
CA SER A 115 -14.69 1.98 -14.76
C SER A 115 -15.41 2.02 -16.12
N ALA A 116 -15.82 3.19 -16.61
CA ALA A 116 -16.57 3.28 -17.86
C ALA A 116 -15.69 2.93 -19.07
N ARG A 117 -14.40 3.30 -19.00
CA ARG A 117 -13.42 3.01 -20.05
C ARG A 117 -12.79 1.64 -19.89
N TYR A 118 -12.25 1.34 -18.72
CA TYR A 118 -11.37 0.20 -18.53
C TYR A 118 -12.11 -1.13 -18.44
N ASP A 119 -13.32 -1.15 -17.89
CA ASP A 119 -14.14 -2.36 -17.86
C ASP A 119 -14.53 -2.77 -19.29
N ARG A 120 -14.89 -1.79 -20.14
CA ARG A 120 -15.15 -2.02 -21.58
C ARG A 120 -13.92 -2.51 -22.32
N MET A 121 -12.78 -1.85 -22.14
CA MET A 121 -11.55 -2.21 -22.84
C MET A 121 -11.07 -3.63 -22.46
N LEU A 122 -11.17 -4.00 -21.17
CA LEU A 122 -10.91 -5.37 -20.73
C LEU A 122 -11.90 -6.36 -21.34
N ALA A 123 -13.19 -6.02 -21.39
CA ALA A 123 -14.21 -6.88 -21.99
C ALA A 123 -13.95 -7.12 -23.49
N GLU A 124 -13.60 -6.07 -24.23
CA GLU A 124 -13.28 -6.14 -25.66
C GLU A 124 -12.01 -6.96 -25.92
N LEU A 125 -10.94 -6.75 -25.14
CA LEU A 125 -9.65 -7.36 -25.39
C LEU A 125 -9.50 -8.78 -24.81
N LEU A 126 -10.20 -9.08 -23.72
CA LEU A 126 -10.17 -10.41 -23.06
C LEU A 126 -11.39 -11.27 -23.40
N GLY A 127 -12.40 -10.71 -24.08
CA GLY A 127 -13.56 -11.45 -24.59
C GLY A 127 -14.65 -11.76 -23.55
N SER A 128 -14.54 -11.24 -22.33
CA SER A 128 -15.60 -11.35 -21.32
C SER A 128 -15.58 -10.17 -20.35
N GLU A 129 -16.76 -9.77 -19.87
CA GLU A 129 -16.90 -8.64 -18.97
C GLU A 129 -16.31 -8.97 -17.57
N PRO A 130 -15.41 -8.14 -17.03
CA PRO A 130 -14.87 -8.34 -15.69
C PRO A 130 -15.96 -8.12 -14.62
N ILE A 131 -15.73 -8.67 -13.43
CA ILE A 131 -16.44 -8.24 -12.22
C ILE A 131 -15.58 -7.26 -11.43
N THR A 132 -16.20 -6.19 -10.97
CA THR A 132 -15.54 -5.22 -10.11
C THR A 132 -15.95 -5.48 -8.66
N VAL A 133 -14.96 -5.80 -7.83
CA VAL A 133 -15.10 -6.02 -6.38
C VAL A 133 -14.38 -4.93 -5.62
N ARG A 134 -14.93 -4.52 -4.48
CA ARG A 134 -14.31 -3.55 -3.58
C ARG A 134 -13.95 -4.17 -2.26
N LEU A 135 -12.79 -3.83 -1.72
CA LEU A 135 -12.44 -4.27 -0.39
C LEU A 135 -13.31 -3.57 0.65
N ARG A 136 -13.99 -4.34 1.49
CA ARG A 136 -14.72 -3.78 2.62
C ARG A 136 -13.73 -3.26 3.66
N ALA A 137 -14.06 -2.13 4.27
CA ALA A 137 -13.34 -1.67 5.46
C ALA A 137 -13.43 -2.73 6.56
N PHE A 138 -12.41 -2.80 7.42
CA PHE A 138 -12.50 -3.66 8.60
C PHE A 138 -13.63 -3.20 9.52
N GLU A 139 -14.44 -4.17 9.94
CA GLU A 139 -15.44 -4.00 10.98
C GLU A 139 -14.79 -4.16 12.37
N ASP A 140 -15.55 -3.87 13.42
CA ASP A 140 -15.05 -3.82 14.80
C ASP A 140 -14.34 -5.10 15.26
N ASP A 141 -14.84 -6.27 14.87
CA ASP A 141 -14.23 -7.57 15.19
C ASP A 141 -12.91 -7.77 14.45
N GLU A 142 -12.85 -7.44 13.16
CA GLU A 142 -11.62 -7.50 12.37
C GLU A 142 -10.57 -6.47 12.83
N GLN A 143 -11.02 -5.28 13.23
CA GLN A 143 -10.17 -4.23 13.82
C GLN A 143 -9.56 -4.70 15.13
N GLN A 144 -10.38 -5.27 16.02
CA GLN A 144 -9.94 -5.82 17.30
C GLN A 144 -8.91 -6.93 17.07
N GLN A 145 -9.25 -7.89 16.21
CA GLN A 145 -8.35 -8.99 15.89
C GLN A 145 -7.01 -8.50 15.33
N LEU A 146 -7.01 -7.52 14.42
CA LEU A 146 -5.78 -6.94 13.90
C LEU A 146 -4.97 -6.27 15.00
N PHE A 147 -5.63 -5.47 15.84
CA PHE A 147 -4.96 -4.75 16.93
C PHE A 147 -4.31 -5.70 17.92
N GLU A 148 -5.03 -6.74 18.35
CA GLU A 148 -4.53 -7.75 19.30
C GLU A 148 -3.40 -8.59 18.71
N ASN A 149 -3.45 -8.89 17.41
CA ASN A 149 -2.33 -9.55 16.71
C ASN A 149 -1.07 -8.66 16.68
N LEU A 150 -1.24 -7.35 16.45
CA LEU A 150 -0.14 -6.39 16.40
C LEU A 150 0.40 -6.06 17.80
N TYR A 151 -0.47 -6.02 18.80
CA TYR A 151 -0.20 -5.53 20.15
C TYR A 151 -0.83 -6.44 21.22
N PRO A 152 -0.32 -7.66 21.44
CA PRO A 152 -0.99 -8.69 22.24
C PRO A 152 -1.19 -8.38 23.74
N VAL A 153 -0.52 -7.35 24.26
CA VAL A 153 -0.60 -6.92 25.66
C VAL A 153 -1.49 -5.69 25.86
N GLU A 154 -2.01 -5.12 24.77
CA GLU A 154 -2.80 -3.90 24.79
C GLU A 154 -4.30 -4.21 24.71
N ASP A 155 -5.11 -3.35 25.32
CA ASP A 155 -6.56 -3.47 25.32
C ASP A 155 -7.17 -2.65 24.16
N PHE A 156 -7.77 -3.33 23.19
CA PHE A 156 -8.36 -2.69 22.00
C PHE A 156 -9.45 -1.68 22.37
N GLU A 157 -10.33 -2.01 23.32
CA GLU A 157 -11.44 -1.13 23.70
C GLU A 157 -10.96 0.17 24.34
N THR A 158 -9.89 0.13 25.13
CA THR A 158 -9.26 1.31 25.71
C THR A 158 -8.56 2.15 24.66
N PHE A 159 -7.83 1.52 23.73
CA PHE A 159 -7.25 2.20 22.58
C PHE A 159 -8.31 2.89 21.71
N LYS A 160 -9.38 2.17 21.35
CA LYS A 160 -10.46 2.67 20.52
C LYS A 160 -11.17 3.85 21.17
N ARG A 161 -11.46 3.78 22.47
CA ARG A 161 -12.06 4.88 23.24
C ARG A 161 -11.19 6.14 23.21
N ALA A 162 -9.87 6.00 23.41
CA ALA A 162 -8.93 7.12 23.33
C ALA A 162 -8.91 7.73 21.92
N ALA A 163 -8.93 6.90 20.87
CA ALA A 163 -8.98 7.38 19.49
C ALA A 163 -10.32 8.03 19.13
N THR A 164 -11.42 7.60 19.75
CA THR A 164 -12.76 8.18 19.55
C THR A 164 -12.84 9.62 20.05
N GLU A 165 -12.19 9.94 21.18
CA GLU A 165 -12.14 11.30 21.73
C GLU A 165 -11.65 12.35 20.72
N PHE A 166 -10.71 11.95 19.85
CA PHE A 166 -10.13 12.81 18.81
C PHE A 166 -10.66 12.53 17.39
N GLY A 167 -11.69 11.68 17.27
CA GLY A 167 -12.32 11.33 16.00
C GLY A 167 -11.43 10.52 15.05
N VAL A 168 -10.33 9.92 15.52
CA VAL A 168 -9.38 9.16 14.68
C VAL A 168 -9.85 7.72 14.46
N HIS A 169 -10.68 7.18 15.36
CA HIS A 169 -11.25 5.83 15.24
C HIS A 169 -11.95 5.55 13.90
N VAL A 170 -12.49 6.58 13.24
CA VAL A 170 -13.14 6.45 11.91
C VAL A 170 -12.20 5.94 10.82
N LEU A 171 -10.88 5.98 11.06
CA LEU A 171 -9.85 5.51 10.13
C LEU A 171 -9.50 4.03 10.35
N PHE A 172 -9.99 3.38 11.41
CA PHE A 172 -9.59 2.02 11.79
C PHE A 172 -10.07 0.94 10.84
N GLY A 173 -11.10 1.24 10.04
CA GLY A 173 -11.50 0.38 8.92
C GLY A 173 -10.39 0.20 7.87
N ASN A 174 -9.35 1.04 7.88
CA ASN A 174 -8.14 0.87 7.10
C ASN A 174 -7.06 0.18 7.98
N PRO A 175 -6.62 -1.05 7.65
CA PRO A 175 -5.67 -1.82 8.47
C PRO A 175 -4.36 -1.08 8.74
N GLN A 176 -3.84 -0.39 7.73
CA GLN A 176 -2.59 0.35 7.85
C GLN A 176 -2.73 1.55 8.80
N MET A 177 -3.88 2.24 8.74
CA MET A 177 -4.17 3.34 9.66
C MET A 177 -4.33 2.86 11.11
N LEU A 178 -5.00 1.74 11.32
CA LEU A 178 -5.11 1.13 12.65
C LEU A 178 -3.72 0.82 13.24
N GLN A 179 -2.85 0.18 12.45
CA GLN A 179 -1.48 -0.11 12.86
C GLN A 179 -0.71 1.16 13.24
N ILE A 180 -0.78 2.19 12.41
CA ILE A 180 0.00 3.41 12.63
C ILE A 180 -0.49 4.18 13.87
N VAL A 181 -1.81 4.29 14.05
CA VAL A 181 -2.38 4.97 15.23
C VAL A 181 -2.14 4.16 16.50
N GLY A 182 -2.19 2.83 16.43
CA GLY A 182 -1.82 1.94 17.53
C GLY A 182 -0.36 2.11 17.96
N LEU A 183 0.56 2.24 16.99
CA LEU A 183 1.97 2.53 17.28
C LEU A 183 2.15 3.85 18.03
N ALA A 184 1.46 4.91 17.60
CA ALA A 184 1.50 6.22 18.25
C ALA A 184 0.91 6.18 19.68
N TYR A 185 -0.15 5.40 19.88
CA TYR A 185 -0.79 5.23 21.19
C TYR A 185 0.18 4.65 22.23
N ILE A 186 0.83 3.54 21.88
CA ILE A 186 1.73 2.82 22.77
C ILE A 186 2.95 3.67 23.11
N ALA A 187 3.47 4.40 22.13
CA ALA A 187 4.65 5.24 22.33
C ALA A 187 4.40 6.48 23.20
N ASN A 188 3.15 6.93 23.30
CA ASN A 188 2.74 8.08 24.12
C ASN A 188 2.10 7.67 25.44
N ASP A 189 2.55 6.55 26.02
CA ASP A 189 2.04 6.01 27.28
C ASP A 189 0.51 5.87 27.30
N ARG A 190 -0.07 5.49 26.16
CA ARG A 190 -1.52 5.24 25.99
C ARG A 190 -2.38 6.49 26.13
N VAL A 191 -1.81 7.66 25.80
CA VAL A 191 -2.50 8.96 25.86
C VAL A 191 -2.43 9.69 24.53
N PHE A 192 -3.56 10.25 24.10
CA PHE A 192 -3.65 11.18 22.99
C PHE A 192 -4.02 12.57 23.50
N ARG A 193 -3.47 13.64 22.89
CA ARG A 193 -3.81 15.03 23.27
C ARG A 193 -4.44 15.84 22.15
N SER A 194 -4.17 15.51 20.89
CA SER A 194 -4.82 16.11 19.72
C SER A 194 -4.64 15.25 18.48
N ARG A 195 -5.51 15.43 17.47
CA ARG A 195 -5.37 14.76 16.17
C ARG A 195 -4.03 15.04 15.50
N ALA A 196 -3.57 16.30 15.51
CA ALA A 196 -2.30 16.67 14.90
C ALA A 196 -1.11 15.96 15.60
N GLN A 197 -1.15 15.90 16.93
CA GLN A 197 -0.13 15.22 17.71
C GLN A 197 -0.10 13.71 17.41
N ILE A 198 -1.27 13.04 17.32
CA ILE A 198 -1.35 11.60 17.00
C ILE A 198 -0.58 11.27 15.72
N PHE A 199 -0.77 12.06 14.66
CA PHE A 199 -0.10 11.83 13.39
C PHE A 199 1.38 12.23 13.41
N SER A 200 1.73 13.32 14.08
CA SER A 200 3.13 13.72 14.24
C SER A 200 3.93 12.67 15.01
N ASP A 201 3.36 12.17 16.11
CA ASP A 201 3.97 11.13 16.93
C ASP A 201 4.07 9.80 16.15
N ALA A 202 3.05 9.44 15.38
CA ALA A 202 3.10 8.29 14.49
C ALA A 202 4.30 8.36 13.53
N VAL A 203 4.47 9.49 12.82
CA VAL A 203 5.59 9.72 11.91
C VAL A 203 6.93 9.59 12.65
N GLU A 204 7.06 10.21 13.84
CA GLU A 204 8.29 10.14 14.62
C GLU A 204 8.59 8.71 15.11
N GLN A 205 7.58 7.95 15.54
CA GLN A 205 7.77 6.56 15.95
C GLN A 205 8.17 5.66 14.79
N MET A 206 7.65 5.91 13.59
CA MET A 206 8.06 5.17 12.38
C MET A 206 9.53 5.41 12.02
N CYS A 207 10.11 6.53 12.49
CA CYS A 207 11.53 6.84 12.34
C CYS A 207 12.43 6.20 13.42
N ARG A 208 11.85 5.68 14.50
CA ARG A 208 12.59 5.14 15.63
C ARG A 208 13.18 3.77 15.29
N GLU A 209 14.45 3.59 15.61
CA GLU A 209 15.07 2.26 15.58
C GLU A 209 14.65 1.50 16.83
N HIS A 210 14.02 0.34 16.63
CA HIS A 210 13.56 -0.53 17.72
C HIS A 210 14.49 -1.72 17.96
N ASN A 211 15.42 -1.98 17.03
CA ASN A 211 16.43 -3.02 17.20
C ASN A 211 17.57 -2.52 18.10
N LEU A 212 17.66 -3.08 19.31
CA LEU A 212 18.69 -2.75 20.31
C LEU A 212 20.11 -3.14 19.88
N ASP A 213 20.24 -4.04 18.90
CA ASP A 213 21.53 -4.50 18.38
C ASP A 213 22.15 -3.52 17.36
N ILE A 214 21.40 -2.49 16.94
CA ILE A 214 21.88 -1.47 15.99
C ILE A 214 22.48 -0.29 16.78
N PRO A 215 23.80 -0.04 16.71
CA PRO A 215 24.43 1.04 17.47
C PRO A 215 23.95 2.42 17.03
N ALA A 216 23.49 3.24 17.98
CA ALA A 216 22.99 4.60 17.71
C ALA A 216 24.07 5.65 17.42
N LYS A 217 25.37 5.29 17.44
CA LYS A 217 26.50 6.23 17.51
C LYS A 217 26.56 7.21 16.32
N GLU A 218 26.06 6.81 15.16
CA GLU A 218 26.07 7.63 13.92
C GLU A 218 24.64 7.87 13.38
N ARG A 219 23.62 7.50 14.15
CA ARG A 219 22.21 7.62 13.74
C ARG A 219 21.68 9.01 14.08
N LEU A 220 20.98 9.62 13.13
CA LEU A 220 20.18 10.83 13.36
C LEU A 220 19.06 10.55 14.37
N SER A 221 18.65 11.58 15.11
CA SER A 221 17.48 11.45 15.98
C SER A 221 16.22 11.19 15.14
N SER A 222 15.25 10.44 15.69
CA SER A 222 13.96 10.18 15.02
C SER A 222 13.31 11.47 14.52
N LYS A 223 13.36 12.53 15.31
CA LYS A 223 12.86 13.86 14.93
C LYS A 223 13.55 14.46 13.70
N ARG A 224 14.88 14.31 13.58
CA ARG A 224 15.62 14.78 12.39
C ARG A 224 15.30 13.92 11.17
N ILE A 225 15.19 12.61 11.36
CA ILE A 225 14.78 11.68 10.30
C ILE A 225 13.38 12.03 9.80
N ALA A 226 12.43 12.25 10.71
CA ALA A 226 11.06 12.64 10.40
C ALA A 226 11.01 13.96 9.60
N ALA A 227 11.79 14.97 10.01
CA ALA A 227 11.85 16.24 9.29
C ALA A 227 12.36 16.09 7.84
N ILE A 228 13.41 15.28 7.64
CA ILE A 228 13.95 15.03 6.28
C ILE A 228 12.97 14.17 5.46
N GLY A 229 12.36 13.16 6.07
CA GLY A 229 11.32 12.36 5.42
C GLY A 229 10.12 13.22 5.01
N GLY A 230 9.71 14.16 5.85
CA GLY A 230 8.67 15.14 5.56
C GLY A 230 9.01 16.06 4.38
N GLU A 231 10.25 16.55 4.32
CA GLU A 231 10.75 17.31 3.16
C GLU A 231 10.64 16.50 1.86
N ILE A 232 11.04 15.23 1.88
CA ILE A 232 10.93 14.32 0.72
C ILE A 232 9.46 14.10 0.37
N PHE A 233 8.60 13.80 1.33
CA PHE A 233 7.17 13.60 1.11
C PHE A 233 6.49 14.84 0.50
N ALA A 234 6.81 16.04 0.99
CA ALA A 234 6.31 17.27 0.41
C ALA A 234 6.67 17.39 -1.08
N LYS A 235 7.93 17.09 -1.43
CA LYS A 235 8.40 17.13 -2.82
C LYS A 235 7.71 16.07 -3.70
N LEU A 236 7.53 14.86 -3.20
CA LEU A 236 6.80 13.79 -3.92
C LEU A 236 5.33 14.15 -4.15
N LEU A 237 4.66 14.69 -3.13
CA LEU A 237 3.26 15.10 -3.23
C LEU A 237 3.08 16.26 -4.22
N LEU A 238 3.99 17.23 -4.22
CA LEU A 238 3.95 18.37 -5.12
C LEU A 238 4.32 18.01 -6.57
N SER A 239 5.21 17.04 -6.79
CA SER A 239 5.60 16.58 -8.13
C SER A 239 4.68 15.51 -8.70
N GLY A 240 3.88 14.86 -7.86
CA GLY A 240 3.08 13.70 -8.23
C GLY A 240 3.88 12.39 -8.36
N ALA A 241 5.17 12.39 -8.00
CA ALA A 241 6.02 11.20 -8.03
C ALA A 241 5.55 10.14 -7.02
N THR A 242 5.79 8.87 -7.35
CA THR A 242 5.37 7.73 -6.53
C THR A 242 6.34 7.49 -5.37
N GLY A 243 7.64 7.65 -5.61
CA GLY A 243 8.67 7.34 -4.63
C GLY A 243 10.02 7.95 -4.98
N ILE A 244 11.10 7.33 -4.49
CA ILE A 244 12.48 7.77 -4.71
C ILE A 244 13.35 6.61 -5.19
N ALA A 245 14.32 6.92 -6.06
CA ALA A 245 15.36 6.00 -6.47
C ALA A 245 16.64 6.20 -5.66
N ALA A 246 17.25 5.10 -5.22
CA ALA A 246 18.48 5.10 -4.45
C ALA A 246 19.73 5.36 -5.30
N SER A 247 19.63 5.21 -6.63
CA SER A 247 20.71 5.45 -7.60
C SER A 247 20.17 6.16 -8.84
N GLU A 248 21.03 6.90 -9.53
CA GLU A 248 20.66 7.57 -10.79
C GLU A 248 20.22 6.58 -11.89
N HIS A 249 20.76 5.36 -11.88
CA HIS A 249 20.42 4.36 -12.89
C HIS A 249 19.01 3.80 -12.71
N ALA A 250 18.50 3.77 -11.47
CA ALA A 250 17.14 3.35 -11.15
C ALA A 250 16.15 4.52 -11.17
N ALA A 251 16.60 5.73 -11.54
CA ALA A 251 15.78 6.92 -11.48
C ALA A 251 14.96 7.11 -12.75
N ASP A 252 13.71 7.49 -12.56
CA ASP A 252 12.81 7.92 -13.62
C ASP A 252 11.89 9.05 -13.12
N ARG A 253 10.80 9.32 -13.85
CA ARG A 253 9.83 10.36 -13.49
C ARG A 253 9.05 10.02 -12.20
N ASP A 254 8.75 8.74 -11.96
CA ASP A 254 7.97 8.28 -10.81
C ASP A 254 8.83 8.05 -9.57
N PHE A 255 10.10 7.71 -9.79
CA PHE A 255 11.12 7.51 -8.77
C PHE A 255 12.32 8.42 -9.05
N PRO A 256 12.17 9.75 -8.86
CA PRO A 256 13.30 10.67 -8.97
C PRO A 256 14.47 10.25 -8.07
N PHE A 257 15.69 10.49 -8.53
CA PHE A 257 16.89 10.18 -7.77
C PHE A 257 16.91 10.97 -6.45
N GLN A 258 17.08 10.27 -5.32
CA GLN A 258 17.04 10.88 -3.99
C GLN A 258 18.06 12.02 -3.81
N GLY A 259 19.23 11.91 -4.46
CA GLY A 259 20.26 12.95 -4.42
C GLY A 259 19.91 14.22 -5.20
N GLY A 260 18.91 14.18 -6.09
CA GLY A 260 18.36 15.35 -6.78
C GLY A 260 17.17 15.98 -6.05
N LEU A 261 16.62 15.31 -5.03
CA LEU A 261 15.47 15.82 -4.28
C LEU A 261 15.89 16.73 -3.13
N THR A 262 17.03 16.49 -2.49
CA THR A 262 17.45 17.24 -1.29
C THR A 262 18.97 17.41 -1.27
N ASP A 263 19.46 18.41 -0.53
CA ASP A 263 20.90 18.63 -0.35
C ASP A 263 21.53 17.75 0.75
N HIS A 264 20.79 16.79 1.31
CA HIS A 264 21.30 15.91 2.36
C HIS A 264 22.26 14.86 1.79
N ALA A 265 23.33 14.56 2.53
CA ALA A 265 24.30 13.54 2.13
C ALA A 265 23.63 12.16 1.97
N SER A 266 24.14 11.33 1.05
CA SER A 266 23.56 10.00 0.75
C SER A 266 23.47 9.09 1.98
N ALA A 267 24.42 9.19 2.93
CA ALA A 267 24.37 8.45 4.19
C ALA A 267 23.17 8.85 5.07
N THR A 268 22.80 10.14 5.07
CA THR A 268 21.61 10.65 5.76
C THR A 268 20.33 10.15 5.11
N LEU A 269 20.24 10.25 3.78
CA LEU A 269 19.07 9.78 3.04
C LEU A 269 18.83 8.29 3.23
N ARG A 270 19.90 7.49 3.27
CA ARG A 270 19.81 6.06 3.60
C ARG A 270 19.17 5.83 4.98
N GLN A 271 19.54 6.60 6.01
CA GLN A 271 18.93 6.47 7.33
C GLN A 271 17.43 6.80 7.34
N VAL A 272 16.95 7.63 6.42
CA VAL A 272 15.52 7.95 6.25
C VAL A 272 14.79 6.82 5.53
N VAL A 273 15.34 6.34 4.42
CA VAL A 273 14.78 5.25 3.62
C VAL A 273 14.72 3.93 4.38
N ASP A 274 15.70 3.67 5.24
CA ASP A 274 15.77 2.46 6.06
C ASP A 274 14.75 2.47 7.23
N THR A 275 13.93 3.52 7.38
CA THR A 275 12.87 3.59 8.39
C THR A 275 11.52 3.07 7.89
N LYS A 276 10.54 2.95 8.79
CA LYS A 276 9.18 2.55 8.42
C LYS A 276 8.41 3.64 7.65
N LEU A 277 9.00 4.82 7.42
CA LEU A 277 8.41 5.85 6.55
C LEU A 277 8.34 5.40 5.10
N PHE A 278 9.30 4.57 4.68
CA PHE A 278 9.39 4.05 3.32
C PHE A 278 9.23 2.54 3.34
N LYS A 279 8.80 2.00 2.20
CA LYS A 279 8.86 0.56 1.91
C LYS A 279 9.57 0.37 0.58
N PRO A 280 10.30 -0.76 0.39
CA PRO A 280 10.78 -1.13 -0.92
C PRO A 280 9.63 -1.18 -1.92
N SER A 281 9.87 -0.64 -3.11
CA SER A 281 9.03 -0.95 -4.27
C SER A 281 9.45 -2.33 -4.83
N ASP A 282 8.77 -2.79 -5.87
CA ASP A 282 9.13 -4.04 -6.55
C ASP A 282 10.40 -3.89 -7.42
N GLU A 283 10.80 -2.65 -7.75
CA GLU A 283 12.04 -2.38 -8.47
C GLU A 283 13.24 -2.26 -7.52
N THR A 284 14.35 -2.90 -7.90
CA THR A 284 15.54 -2.94 -7.05
C THR A 284 16.11 -1.53 -6.91
N GLY A 285 16.21 -1.06 -5.67
CA GLY A 285 16.77 0.25 -5.36
C GLY A 285 15.76 1.40 -5.43
N THR A 286 14.46 1.14 -5.55
CA THR A 286 13.44 2.18 -5.43
C THR A 286 12.55 1.95 -4.20
N HIS A 287 12.05 3.05 -3.64
CA HIS A 287 11.29 3.05 -2.39
C HIS A 287 10.11 4.02 -2.49
N GLU A 288 8.99 3.69 -1.87
CA GLU A 288 7.78 4.52 -1.85
C GLU A 288 7.35 4.83 -0.42
N PRO A 289 6.62 5.94 -0.18
CA PRO A 289 6.02 6.20 1.11
C PRO A 289 5.17 5.00 1.54
N VAL A 290 5.31 4.61 2.80
CA VAL A 290 4.56 3.49 3.38
C VAL A 290 3.05 3.67 3.22
N HIS A 291 2.55 4.91 3.39
CA HIS A 291 1.16 5.28 3.18
C HIS A 291 1.02 6.75 2.78
N ARG A 292 0.00 7.06 1.96
CA ARG A 292 -0.27 8.44 1.50
C ARG A 292 -0.61 9.39 2.65
N ILE A 293 -1.44 8.96 3.61
CA ILE A 293 -1.79 9.82 4.76
C ILE A 293 -0.54 10.16 5.58
N ILE A 294 0.41 9.23 5.70
CA ILE A 294 1.69 9.49 6.39
C ILE A 294 2.56 10.45 5.60
N ALA A 295 2.58 10.36 4.28
CA ALA A 295 3.23 11.36 3.46
C ALA A 295 2.60 12.74 3.65
N GLU A 296 1.28 12.85 3.65
CA GLU A 296 0.55 14.12 3.82
C GLU A 296 0.77 14.74 5.20
N PHE A 297 0.69 13.96 6.28
CA PHE A 297 0.94 14.46 7.63
C PHE A 297 2.43 14.68 7.92
N GLY A 298 3.33 13.89 7.33
CA GLY A 298 4.77 14.10 7.46
C GLY A 298 5.25 15.34 6.70
N ALA A 299 4.58 15.70 5.61
CA ALA A 299 4.87 16.89 4.81
C ALA A 299 4.31 18.20 5.39
N ALA A 300 3.30 18.11 6.27
CA ALA A 300 2.62 19.24 6.91
C ALA A 300 3.38 19.75 8.14
#